data_AF-A0A7X8VU75-F1
#
_entry.id   AF-A0A7X8VU75-F1
#
_cell.length_a   1.000
_cell.length_b   1.000
_cell.length_c   1.000
_cell.angle_alpha   90.00
_cell.angle_beta   90.00
_cell.angle_gamma   90.00
#
_symmetry.space_group_name_H-M   'P 1'
#
loop_
_entity.id
_entity.type
_entity.pdbx_description
1 polymer ?
#
loop_
_entity_poly.entity_id
_entity_poly.type
_entity_poly.pdbx_seq_one_letter_code
_entity_poly.pdbx_strand_id
1 'polypeptide(L)' 'MKISRVLSLGTALSCMLLAEEPILRVGIMTDTHIKTTRESCSLVQAALELFKEQKADLVINVGDIADYHYPEGYKHYR' A
#
# COMPACT_ATOMS: atom_id res chain seq x y z
N MET A 1 22.57 -33.80 20.67
CA MET A 1 22.17 -33.82 19.24
C MET A 1 21.86 -32.40 18.80
N LYS A 2 22.71 -31.78 17.98
CA LYS A 2 22.45 -30.46 17.39
C LYS A 2 21.81 -30.69 16.02
N ILE A 3 20.51 -30.41 15.89
CA ILE A 3 19.79 -30.46 14.62
C ILE A 3 20.10 -29.15 13.90
N SER A 4 21.15 -29.13 13.08
CA SER A 4 21.42 -28.02 12.17
C SER A 4 20.35 -28.04 11.08
N ARG A 5 19.34 -27.16 11.19
CA ARG A 5 18.38 -26.90 10.12
C ARG A 5 19.05 -26.05 9.04
N VAL A 6 19.78 -26.71 8.14
CA VAL A 6 20.20 -26.07 6.89
C VAL A 6 18.98 -26.12 5.97
N LEU A 7 18.19 -25.05 5.94
CA LEU A 7 17.27 -24.85 4.82
C LEU A 7 18.14 -24.69 3.59
N SER A 8 18.13 -25.68 2.71
CA SER A 8 18.88 -25.60 1.45
C SER A 8 18.33 -24.44 0.62
N LEU A 9 19.21 -23.74 -0.09
CA LEU A 9 18.84 -22.68 -1.03
C LEU A 9 17.77 -23.16 -2.03
N GLY A 10 17.81 -24.45 -2.39
CA GLY A 10 16.82 -25.10 -3.25
C GLY A 10 15.42 -25.18 -2.61
N THR A 11 15.33 -25.44 -1.31
CA THR A 11 14.04 -25.48 -0.59
C THR A 11 13.43 -24.08 -0.49
N ALA A 12 14.23 -23.05 -0.19
CA ALA A 12 13.76 -21.67 -0.14
C ALA A 12 13.31 -21.16 -1.53
N LEU A 13 14.07 -21.45 -2.59
CA LEU A 13 13.73 -21.10 -3.96
C LEU A 13 12.44 -21.80 -4.43
N SER A 14 12.26 -23.06 -4.05
CA SER A 14 11.03 -23.81 -4.36
C SER A 14 9.80 -23.22 -3.66
N CYS A 15 9.93 -22.78 -2.41
CA CYS A 15 8.84 -22.10 -1.70
C CYS A 15 8.50 -20.73 -2.31
N MET A 16 9.48 -20.01 -2.87
CA MET A 16 9.22 -18.74 -3.58
C MET A 16 8.59 -18.97 -4.97
N LEU A 17 8.96 -20.06 -5.66
CA LEU A 17 8.36 -20.43 -6.95
C LEU A 17 6.93 -20.98 -6.81
N LEU A 18 6.58 -21.53 -5.64
CA LEU A 18 5.26 -22.06 -5.33
C LEU A 18 4.34 -21.05 -4.63
N ALA A 19 4.85 -19.87 -4.27
CA ALA A 19 4.00 -18.79 -3.79
C ALA A 19 3.20 -18.26 -4.99
N GLU A 20 1.95 -18.67 -5.09
CA GLU A 20 1.04 -18.12 -6.10
C GLU A 20 0.97 -16.60 -5.91
N GLU A 21 1.17 -15.87 -7.01
CA GLU A 21 0.98 -14.43 -7.01
C GLU A 21 -0.47 -14.13 -6.63
N PRO A 22 -0.73 -13.13 -5.76
CA PRO A 22 -2.09 -12.76 -5.42
C PRO A 22 -2.86 -12.35 -6.68
N ILE A 23 -4.07 -12.89 -6.81
CA ILE A 23 -4.98 -12.59 -7.95
C ILE A 23 -5.32 -11.09 -8.02
N LEU A 24 -5.30 -10.40 -6.87
CA LEU A 24 -5.57 -8.98 -6.75
C LEU A 24 -4.78 -8.37 -5.59
N ARG A 25 -4.06 -7.27 -5.84
CA ARG A 25 -3.37 -6.47 -4.84
C ARG A 25 -4.14 -5.16 -4.62
N VAL A 26 -4.69 -4.98 -3.43
CA VAL A 26 -5.47 -3.78 -3.09
C VAL A 26 -4.71 -2.95 -2.05
N GLY A 27 -4.40 -1.70 -2.40
CA GLY A 27 -3.95 -0.70 -1.44
C GLY A 27 -5.15 -0.15 -0.67
N ILE A 28 -5.08 -0.15 0.65
CA ILE A 28 -6.13 0.41 1.51
C ILE A 28 -5.54 1.56 2.31
N MET A 29 -6.19 2.72 2.26
CA MET A 29 -5.89 3.87 3.10
C MET A 29 -7.18 4.39 3.75
N THR A 30 -7.05 5.14 4.83
CA THR A 30 -8.16 5.76 5.57
C THR A 30 -7.60 6.91 6.38
N ASP A 31 -8.47 7.76 6.94
CA ASP A 31 -8.09 8.79 7.92
C ASP A 31 -6.99 9.71 7.39
N THR A 32 -7.10 10.09 6.12
CA THR A 32 -6.08 10.92 5.47
C THR A 32 -6.14 12.37 5.92
N HIS A 33 -7.30 12.82 6.41
CA HIS A 33 -7.52 14.14 7.01
C HIS A 33 -6.83 15.28 6.24
N ILE A 34 -6.92 15.24 4.90
CA ILE A 34 -6.27 16.26 4.06
C ILE A 34 -6.90 17.62 4.34
N LYS A 35 -6.08 18.66 4.27
CA LYS A 35 -6.44 20.05 4.53
C LYS A 35 -6.53 20.80 3.21
N THR A 36 -6.77 22.11 3.27
CA THR A 36 -6.87 22.97 2.08
C THR A 36 -5.52 23.31 1.45
N THR A 37 -4.42 22.72 1.92
CA THR A 37 -3.07 22.99 1.44
C THR A 37 -2.49 21.77 0.74
N ARG A 38 -1.66 21.99 -0.30
CA ARG A 38 -1.00 20.91 -1.04
C ARG A 38 -0.03 20.12 -0.16
N GLU A 39 0.55 20.74 0.84
CA GLU A 39 1.52 20.09 1.74
C GLU A 39 0.84 19.02 2.61
N SER A 40 -0.43 19.21 2.95
CA SER A 40 -1.23 18.22 3.71
C SER A 40 -1.40 16.90 2.98
N CYS A 41 -1.19 16.91 1.66
CA CYS A 41 -1.30 15.77 0.78
C CYS A 41 -0.02 14.91 0.74
N SER A 42 1.12 15.40 1.24
CA SER A 42 2.41 14.71 1.08
C SER A 42 2.40 13.22 1.48
N LEU A 43 1.73 12.87 2.58
CA LEU A 43 1.61 11.48 3.06
C LEU A 43 0.72 10.62 2.17
N VAL A 44 -0.36 11.19 1.63
CA VAL A 44 -1.23 10.48 0.67
C VAL A 44 -0.46 10.25 -0.64
N GLN A 45 0.37 11.20 -1.07
CA GLN A 45 1.22 11.02 -2.25
C GLN A 45 2.26 9.91 -2.03
N ALA A 46 2.90 9.89 -0.86
CA ALA A 46 3.84 8.83 -0.50
C ALA A 46 3.15 7.45 -0.44
N ALA A 47 1.93 7.38 0.10
CA ALA A 47 1.15 6.14 0.12
C ALA A 47 0.80 5.65 -1.29
N LEU A 48 0.42 6.56 -2.20
CA LEU A 48 0.12 6.21 -3.59
C LEU A 48 1.37 5.70 -4.34
N GLU A 49 2.53 6.32 -4.15
CA GLU A 49 3.79 5.82 -4.74
C GLU A 49 4.15 4.45 -4.16
N LEU A 50 3.98 4.24 -2.84
CA LEU A 50 4.17 2.92 -2.24
C LEU A 50 3.24 1.87 -2.86
N PHE A 51 1.96 2.17 -3.05
CA PHE A 51 1.03 1.22 -3.68
C PHE A 51 1.42 0.90 -5.12
N LYS A 52 1.93 1.89 -5.86
CA LYS A 52 2.45 1.69 -7.21
C LYS A 52 3.69 0.79 -7.22
N GLU A 53 4.63 1.00 -6.30
CA GLU A 53 5.82 0.16 -6.13
C GLU A 53 5.45 -1.29 -5.78
N GLN A 54 4.42 -1.47 -4.95
CA GLN A 54 3.89 -2.79 -4.57
C GLN A 54 3.01 -3.44 -5.65
N LYS A 55 2.84 -2.78 -6.80
CA LYS A 55 2.01 -3.21 -7.93
C LYS A 55 0.56 -3.44 -7.51
N ALA A 56 -0.02 -2.50 -6.74
CA ALA A 56 -1.44 -2.54 -6.43
C ALA A 56 -2.27 -2.31 -7.71
N ASP A 57 -3.32 -3.12 -7.88
CA ASP A 57 -4.26 -3.04 -9.00
C ASP A 57 -5.36 -2.00 -8.73
N LEU A 58 -5.67 -1.80 -7.44
CA LEU A 58 -6.70 -0.88 -6.96
C LEU A 58 -6.23 -0.22 -5.67
N VAL A 59 -6.61 1.04 -5.47
CA VAL A 59 -6.46 1.74 -4.19
C VAL A 59 -7.84 2.17 -3.71
N ILE A 60 -8.16 1.86 -2.46
CA ILE A 60 -9.42 2.20 -1.80
C ILE A 60 -9.12 3.13 -0.63
N ASN A 61 -9.80 4.28 -0.58
CA ASN A 61 -9.87 5.10 0.63
C ASN A 61 -11.20 4.84 1.33
N VAL A 62 -11.16 4.43 2.60
CA VAL A 62 -12.33 3.90 3.33
C VAL A 62 -13.03 4.94 4.20
N GLY A 63 -12.46 6.14 4.37
CA GLY A 63 -13.09 7.16 5.23
C GLY A 63 -12.16 8.31 5.58
N ASP A 64 -12.74 9.34 6.19
CA ASP A 64 -12.03 10.49 6.75
C ASP A 64 -10.96 11.07 5.81
N ILE A 65 -11.42 11.27 4.57
CA ILE A 65 -10.62 11.82 3.49
C ILE A 65 -10.08 13.20 3.88
N ALA A 66 -10.95 14.09 4.37
CA ALA A 66 -10.62 15.48 4.73
C ALA A 66 -11.18 15.85 6.11
N ASP A 67 -10.45 16.69 6.86
CA ASP A 67 -10.79 17.13 8.24
C ASP A 67 -12.10 17.95 8.33
N TYR A 68 -12.44 18.67 7.26
CA TYR A 68 -13.66 19.46 7.16
C TYR A 68 -14.57 18.86 6.10
N HIS A 69 -15.86 19.24 6.11
CA HIS A 69 -16.76 18.98 4.98
C HIS A 69 -16.24 19.73 3.74
N TYR A 70 -15.30 19.09 3.06
CA TYR A 70 -14.56 19.61 1.94
C TYR A 70 -14.76 18.66 0.76
N PRO A 71 -15.94 18.73 0.11
CA PRO A 71 -16.32 17.80 -0.97
C PRO A 71 -15.33 17.83 -2.15
N GLU A 72 -14.52 18.89 -2.23
CA GLU A 72 -13.50 19.10 -3.26
C GLU A 72 -12.07 18.76 -2.83
N GLY A 73 -11.89 18.08 -1.69
CA GLY A 73 -10.58 17.72 -1.11
C GLY A 73 -9.56 17.22 -2.12
N TYR A 74 -9.97 16.33 -3.02
CA TYR A 74 -9.08 15.78 -4.04
C TYR A 74 -9.04 16.57 -5.36
N LYS A 75 -9.90 17.57 -5.60
CA LYS A 75 -9.85 18.34 -6.85
C LYS A 75 -8.55 19.13 -6.98
N HIS A 76 -7.94 19.53 -5.88
CA HIS A 76 -6.68 20.27 -5.84
C HIS A 76 -5.44 19.38 -5.82
N TYR A 77 -5.62 18.07 -5.91
CA TYR A 77 -4.54 17.09 -5.83
C TYR A 77 -3.82 16.86 -7.16
N ARG A 78 -4.30 17.45 -8.27
CA ARG A 78 -3.64 17.39 -9.59
C ARG A 78 -2.52 18.42 -9.72
#